data_AF-A0A5C6AWA0-F1
#
_entry.id   AF-A0A5C6AWA0-F1
#
_cell.length_a   1.000
_cell.length_b   1.000
_cell.length_c   1.000
_cell.angle_alpha   90.00
_cell.angle_beta   90.00
_cell.angle_gamma   90.00
#
_symmetry.space_group_name_H-M   'P 1'
#
loop_
_entity.id
_entity.type
_entity.pdbx_description
1 polymer ?
#
loop_
_entity_poly.entity_id
_entity_poly.type
_entity_poly.pdbx_seq_one_letter_code
_entity_poly.pdbx_strand_id
1 'polypeptide(L)'
;MIDRISCRIGFHIPRFAGVLRRMWGVPVCVWSSMLLVGCGKRDEVEFRPPIEYATVESAKILDAGMDVRTNWLGPKTVTVFPGVHALSELFPSAVYAIESEKGIVLIDAGVEAECHLLHESMIKVGLQLSDVGRVLITHAHYDHVFGANRIRELSGASIAIGSEDADVLRTLDLDALYSLFPRTPYEGGPIEVDQTLDDGDVIDLGDATITVVAAPGHTPGCRCFLLEKDSTRIFFSGDVISSLNFGPATYPVHISPKFRGDAEQYLATLDRLLAMPPPDILLPGHPRQQTRGYDVRLSSGQWKSLLMPAREEVQQAVARQLHDGKDFLDGLAKQVESELYYFGEIDGVAVYASVQNGKVIAFNAPGGDRFGEFFEKRAREFELPSVQPDAVVITTPEEVAYSGIGSLDPSTTIFAPRSVTDQLQSNAMVIESFDRWTERFGDRMEVIELPLGVACLIRLQSKQVLITPPAPRNISIAWTTRTSGQRTTSPLQPQAMNLQGELDESTAMAEDYLATVERLGSIRADIWLPARPFSGQNANLYDDDWQRILESNRKVAEQHAP
;
A
#
# COMPACT_ATOMS: atom_id res chain seq x y z
N MET A 1 38.57 -69.86 -2.85
CA MET A 1 37.55 -70.92 -2.68
C MET A 1 36.26 -70.24 -2.27
N ILE A 2 35.19 -70.52 -3.04
CA ILE A 2 33.77 -70.27 -2.76
C ILE A 2 33.36 -68.79 -2.92
N ASP A 3 32.94 -68.37 -4.11
CA ASP A 3 31.66 -68.58 -4.82
C ASP A 3 30.53 -67.65 -4.33
N ARG A 4 30.16 -66.68 -5.19
CA ARG A 4 28.90 -66.61 -5.95
C ARG A 4 27.65 -66.36 -5.10
N ILE A 5 27.00 -65.22 -5.34
CA ILE A 5 25.63 -65.16 -5.83
C ILE A 5 25.51 -63.91 -6.71
N SER A 6 25.14 -64.15 -7.96
CA SER A 6 24.69 -63.15 -8.93
C SER A 6 23.18 -62.98 -8.78
N CYS A 7 22.67 -61.76 -8.90
CA CYS A 7 21.38 -61.56 -9.55
C CYS A 7 21.37 -60.26 -10.34
N ARG A 8 21.09 -60.41 -11.64
CA ARG A 8 20.95 -59.38 -12.65
C ARG A 8 19.47 -59.00 -12.77
N ILE A 9 19.15 -57.72 -12.79
CA ILE A 9 18.12 -57.08 -13.63
C ILE A 9 18.67 -55.66 -13.87
N GLY A 10 18.90 -55.09 -15.06
CA GLY A 10 18.43 -55.40 -16.40
C GLY A 10 17.78 -54.15 -17.03
N PHE A 11 18.61 -53.15 -17.37
CA PHE A 11 18.46 -52.05 -18.36
C PHE A 11 17.06 -51.48 -18.74
N HIS A 12 16.96 -50.14 -18.82
CA HIS A 12 16.82 -49.45 -20.12
C HIS A 12 16.96 -47.91 -20.04
N ILE A 13 17.95 -47.39 -20.76
CA ILE A 13 17.98 -46.01 -21.28
C ILE A 13 17.50 -46.08 -22.73
N PRO A 14 16.63 -45.16 -23.17
CA PRO A 14 16.72 -44.62 -24.52
C PRO A 14 17.01 -43.11 -24.51
N ARG A 15 18.02 -42.75 -25.30
CA ARG A 15 18.30 -41.39 -25.79
C ARG A 15 17.24 -40.97 -26.81
N PHE A 16 16.95 -39.67 -26.87
CA PHE A 16 16.80 -38.78 -28.05
C PHE A 16 16.02 -37.53 -27.57
N ALA A 17 16.67 -36.43 -27.20
CA ALA A 17 17.17 -35.37 -28.08
C ALA A 17 16.10 -34.84 -29.05
N GLY A 18 15.49 -33.70 -28.70
CA GLY A 18 14.70 -32.89 -29.62
C GLY A 18 13.68 -31.99 -28.93
N VAL A 19 13.91 -30.67 -29.00
CA VAL A 19 12.95 -29.58 -28.78
C VAL A 19 12.75 -29.10 -27.32
N LEU A 20 13.70 -28.28 -26.85
CA LEU A 20 13.41 -27.14 -25.96
C LEU A 20 14.32 -25.98 -26.36
N ARG A 21 13.81 -25.14 -27.27
CA ARG A 21 14.29 -23.78 -27.51
C ARG A 21 13.10 -22.86 -27.22
N ARG A 22 13.37 -21.83 -26.39
CA ARG A 22 12.54 -20.68 -25.98
C ARG A 22 11.88 -20.83 -24.63
N MET A 23 11.85 -19.71 -23.89
CA MET A 23 11.75 -19.56 -22.43
C MET A 23 13.11 -19.91 -21.81
N TRP A 24 14.01 -19.01 -21.44
CA TRP A 24 13.85 -17.75 -20.71
C TRP A 24 14.93 -16.76 -21.17
N GLY A 25 14.54 -15.52 -21.49
CA GLY A 25 15.46 -14.43 -21.81
C GLY A 25 15.62 -13.52 -20.60
N VAL A 26 16.67 -13.74 -19.81
CA VAL A 26 17.17 -12.78 -18.81
C VAL A 26 18.66 -12.56 -19.11
N PRO A 27 19.14 -11.32 -19.32
CA PRO A 27 20.56 -11.07 -19.54
C PRO A 27 21.38 -11.23 -18.26
N VAL A 28 22.49 -11.95 -18.38
CA VAL A 28 23.52 -12.18 -17.36
C VAL A 28 24.64 -11.15 -17.51
N CYS A 29 25.04 -10.52 -16.40
CA CYS A 29 26.34 -9.87 -16.15
C CYS A 29 26.42 -9.63 -14.61
N VAL A 30 27.41 -10.01 -13.81
CA VAL A 30 28.73 -10.64 -13.95
C VAL A 30 29.01 -11.38 -12.63
N TRP A 31 29.35 -12.67 -12.69
CA TRP A 31 30.05 -13.38 -11.62
C TRP A 31 31.52 -13.55 -12.02
N SER A 32 32.42 -13.00 -11.22
CA SER A 32 33.84 -13.32 -11.13
C SER A 32 34.18 -12.92 -9.70
N SER A 33 34.52 -13.81 -8.78
CA SER A 33 35.65 -14.73 -8.88
C SER A 33 35.60 -15.75 -7.73
N MET A 34 35.69 -17.04 -8.05
CA MET A 34 36.18 -18.05 -7.13
C MET A 34 36.90 -19.10 -7.95
N LEU A 35 38.23 -19.18 -7.80
CA LEU A 35 39.02 -20.35 -8.16
C LEU A 35 40.37 -20.22 -7.46
N LEU A 36 40.51 -20.94 -6.35
CA LEU A 36 41.73 -21.62 -5.92
C LEU A 36 41.31 -22.61 -4.83
N VAL A 37 41.35 -23.90 -5.17
CA VAL A 37 42.10 -24.96 -4.48
C VAL A 37 41.59 -26.31 -5.01
N GLY A 38 42.51 -27.07 -5.59
CA GLY A 38 42.26 -28.34 -6.24
C GLY A 38 42.16 -29.52 -5.27
N CYS A 39 41.48 -30.55 -5.79
CA CYS A 39 41.63 -31.99 -5.56
C CYS A 39 41.94 -32.51 -4.14
N GLY A 40 40.95 -33.20 -3.57
CA GLY A 40 41.22 -34.22 -2.54
C GLY A 40 39.98 -34.92 -1.99
N LYS A 41 39.60 -36.04 -2.62
CA LYS A 41 38.85 -37.21 -2.09
C LYS A 41 37.44 -37.02 -1.49
N ARG A 42 36.50 -37.82 -2.01
CA ARG A 42 35.21 -38.16 -1.41
C ARG A 42 35.45 -39.02 -0.16
N ASP A 43 34.67 -38.81 0.90
CA ASP A 43 33.98 -39.86 1.67
C ASP A 43 32.94 -39.24 2.64
N GLU A 44 31.82 -39.95 2.79
CA GLU A 44 30.78 -39.95 3.85
C GLU A 44 29.85 -38.74 4.05
N VAL A 45 28.56 -38.96 3.75
CA VAL A 45 27.43 -38.16 4.23
C VAL A 45 26.98 -38.75 5.56
N GLU A 46 27.19 -38.00 6.65
CA GLU A 46 26.68 -38.31 7.99
C GLU A 46 25.46 -37.45 8.30
N PHE A 47 24.34 -38.10 8.60
CA PHE A 47 23.07 -37.50 8.99
C PHE A 47 23.19 -36.98 10.44
N ARG A 48 22.96 -35.68 10.69
CA ARG A 48 22.90 -35.13 12.07
C ARG A 48 21.46 -34.82 12.49
N PRO A 49 21.04 -35.20 13.72
CA PRO A 49 19.69 -34.98 14.26
C PRO A 49 19.54 -33.53 14.84
N PRO A 50 18.34 -33.14 15.34
CA PRO A 50 18.02 -31.75 15.69
C PRO A 50 18.85 -31.25 16.87
N ILE A 51 19.21 -29.96 16.84
CA ILE A 51 19.92 -29.28 17.93
C ILE A 51 18.98 -29.11 19.12
N GLU A 52 19.36 -29.67 20.27
CA GLU A 52 18.75 -29.45 21.59
C GLU A 52 18.93 -27.98 22.03
N TYR A 53 17.84 -27.38 22.55
CA TYR A 53 17.86 -26.05 23.14
C TYR A 53 18.65 -26.07 24.45
N ALA A 54 19.75 -25.33 24.50
CA ALA A 54 20.52 -25.14 25.73
C ALA A 54 19.74 -24.27 26.72
N THR A 55 19.52 -24.80 27.93
CA THR A 55 19.05 -24.07 29.10
C THR A 55 20.05 -22.97 29.46
N VAL A 56 19.62 -21.71 29.45
CA VAL A 56 20.48 -20.58 29.84
C VAL A 56 20.34 -20.33 31.34
N GLU A 57 21.37 -20.73 32.09
CA GLU A 57 21.63 -20.25 33.44
C GLU A 57 21.92 -18.75 33.42
N SER A 58 21.19 -18.02 34.27
CA SER A 58 21.32 -16.62 34.67
C SER A 58 22.61 -15.89 34.28
N ALA A 59 22.53 -15.00 33.28
CA ALA A 59 23.51 -13.96 33.04
C ALA A 59 23.00 -12.62 33.58
N LYS A 60 23.38 -12.29 34.82
CA LYS A 60 23.41 -10.90 35.29
C LYS A 60 24.53 -10.18 34.54
N ILE A 61 24.18 -9.40 33.52
CA ILE A 61 25.06 -8.37 32.97
C ILE A 61 24.48 -7.01 33.36
N LEU A 62 25.01 -6.49 34.47
CA LEU A 62 25.07 -5.05 34.71
C LEU A 62 26.12 -4.51 33.75
N ASP A 63 25.71 -3.72 32.74
CA ASP A 63 26.63 -2.89 31.98
C ASP A 63 26.25 -1.41 32.09
N ALA A 64 27.30 -0.60 32.21
CA ALA A 64 27.30 0.74 32.73
C ALA A 64 26.96 1.78 31.65
N GLY A 65 26.06 2.71 31.98
CA GLY A 65 26.11 4.07 31.44
C GLY A 65 25.44 4.35 30.08
N MET A 66 24.38 3.63 29.70
CA MET A 66 23.42 4.14 28.69
C MET A 66 22.30 4.93 29.39
N ASP A 67 22.00 6.12 28.89
CA ASP A 67 20.89 6.99 29.34
C ASP A 67 19.56 6.21 29.28
N VAL A 68 19.08 5.73 30.43
CA VAL A 68 17.90 4.88 30.58
C VAL A 68 16.65 5.74 30.52
N ARG A 69 16.25 6.19 29.33
CA ARG A 69 14.93 6.79 29.13
C ARG A 69 13.92 5.67 28.85
N THR A 70 13.30 5.15 29.90
CA THR A 70 12.33 4.03 29.90
C THR A 70 11.02 4.28 29.12
N ASN A 71 10.90 5.34 28.33
CA ASN A 71 9.63 5.76 27.72
C ASN A 71 9.80 6.14 26.24
N TRP A 72 10.86 5.65 25.61
CA TRP A 72 11.25 6.05 24.27
C TRP A 72 10.98 4.91 23.28
N LEU A 73 10.03 5.10 22.37
CA LEU A 73 9.79 4.16 21.27
C LEU A 73 10.83 4.37 20.17
N GLY A 74 11.52 3.30 19.78
CA GLY A 74 12.48 3.25 18.69
C GLY A 74 12.63 1.81 18.18
N PRO A 75 13.66 1.48 17.37
CA PRO A 75 13.80 0.16 16.74
C PRO A 75 14.20 -0.97 17.71
N LYS A 76 14.18 -0.72 19.02
CA LYS A 76 14.60 -1.67 20.06
C LYS A 76 13.42 -2.00 20.94
N THR A 77 13.40 -3.24 21.39
CA THR A 77 12.46 -3.67 22.41
C THR A 77 12.67 -2.90 23.72
N VAL A 78 11.59 -2.39 24.30
CA VAL A 78 11.64 -1.55 25.49
C VAL A 78 10.38 -1.71 26.34
N THR A 79 10.55 -1.74 27.66
CA THR A 79 9.44 -1.61 28.62
C THR A 79 9.06 -0.14 28.73
N VAL A 80 7.88 0.22 28.22
CA VAL A 80 7.37 1.62 28.18
C VAL A 80 6.60 2.01 29.45
N PHE A 81 6.07 1.02 30.15
CA PHE A 81 5.39 1.13 31.44
C PHE A 81 5.53 -0.21 32.19
N PRO A 82 5.51 -0.29 33.53
CA PRO A 82 5.59 -1.57 34.24
C PRO A 82 4.55 -2.59 33.73
N GLY A 83 5.02 -3.71 33.18
CA GLY A 83 4.18 -4.74 32.56
C GLY A 83 3.69 -4.43 31.13
N VAL A 84 4.20 -3.38 30.49
CA VAL A 84 3.86 -3.02 29.10
C VAL A 84 5.12 -2.80 28.29
N HIS A 85 5.26 -3.57 27.22
CA HIS A 85 6.46 -3.62 26.40
C HIS A 85 6.14 -3.34 24.94
N ALA A 86 6.98 -2.55 24.30
CA ALA A 86 7.00 -2.39 22.86
C ALA A 86 8.04 -3.35 22.27
N LEU A 87 7.61 -4.30 21.43
CA LEU A 87 8.46 -5.30 20.79
C LEU A 87 8.92 -4.78 19.41
N SER A 88 9.53 -3.60 19.42
CA SER A 88 9.75 -2.76 18.22
C SER A 88 10.89 -3.20 17.30
N GLU A 89 11.45 -4.39 17.50
CA GLU A 89 12.43 -4.98 16.56
C GLU A 89 11.77 -5.57 15.31
N LEU A 90 10.44 -5.59 15.28
CA LEU A 90 9.59 -5.98 14.16
C LEU A 90 9.41 -4.86 13.13
N PHE A 91 9.07 -5.20 11.89
CA PHE A 91 8.81 -4.32 10.77
C PHE A 91 7.81 -4.96 9.79
N PRO A 92 6.84 -4.20 9.26
CA PRO A 92 6.75 -2.74 9.35
C PRO A 92 5.98 -2.22 10.58
N SER A 93 5.16 -3.04 11.23
CA SER A 93 4.33 -2.68 12.38
C SER A 93 4.98 -3.03 13.72
N ALA A 94 4.47 -2.45 14.80
CA ALA A 94 4.80 -2.86 16.16
C ALA A 94 3.85 -3.92 16.69
N VAL A 95 4.39 -4.75 17.58
CA VAL A 95 3.60 -5.58 18.49
C VAL A 95 3.88 -5.10 19.91
N TYR A 96 2.84 -5.02 20.71
CA TYR A 96 2.95 -4.68 22.13
C TYR A 96 2.59 -5.87 23.01
N ALA A 97 3.33 -6.09 24.09
CA ALA A 97 3.02 -7.10 25.08
C ALA A 97 2.58 -6.46 26.40
N ILE A 98 1.50 -6.97 26.96
CA ILE A 98 0.93 -6.56 28.24
C ILE A 98 0.97 -7.78 29.17
N GLU A 99 1.72 -7.68 30.25
CA GLU A 99 1.68 -8.61 31.37
C GLU A 99 0.40 -8.37 32.18
N SER A 100 -0.27 -9.45 32.57
CA SER A 100 -1.43 -9.37 33.46
C SER A 100 -1.58 -10.62 34.33
N GLU A 101 -2.45 -10.55 35.35
CA GLU A 101 -2.78 -11.70 36.20
C GLU A 101 -3.40 -12.87 35.42
N LYS A 102 -3.97 -12.62 34.23
CA LYS A 102 -4.60 -13.64 33.37
C LYS A 102 -3.72 -14.11 32.22
N GLY A 103 -2.44 -13.76 32.22
CA GLY A 103 -1.46 -14.13 31.20
C GLY A 103 -1.07 -12.96 30.29
N ILE A 104 -0.28 -13.25 29.26
CA ILE A 104 0.23 -12.21 28.36
C ILE A 104 -0.80 -11.91 27.27
N VAL A 105 -1.07 -10.63 27.05
CA VAL A 105 -1.87 -10.13 25.93
C VAL A 105 -0.95 -9.43 24.95
N LEU A 106 -1.05 -9.78 23.67
CA LEU A 106 -0.42 -9.03 22.58
C LEU A 106 -1.43 -8.07 21.95
N ILE A 107 -0.96 -6.87 21.59
CA ILE A 107 -1.65 -5.98 20.65
C ILE A 107 -0.93 -6.11 19.31
N ASP A 108 -1.69 -6.48 18.27
CA ASP A 108 -1.23 -6.89 16.95
C ASP A 108 -0.32 -8.12 16.94
N ALA A 109 0.00 -8.62 15.74
CA ALA A 109 0.75 -9.84 15.51
C ALA A 109 1.97 -9.67 14.58
N GLY A 110 2.13 -8.52 13.93
CA GLY A 110 3.19 -8.32 12.95
C GLY A 110 3.00 -9.18 11.70
N VAL A 111 4.11 -9.43 10.99
CA VAL A 111 4.17 -10.36 9.86
C VAL A 111 4.68 -11.74 10.28
N GLU A 112 4.22 -12.80 9.59
CA GLU A 112 4.61 -14.18 9.89
C GLU A 112 6.13 -14.41 9.85
N ALA A 113 6.81 -13.83 8.85
CA ALA A 113 8.24 -13.98 8.63
C ALA A 113 9.09 -13.52 9.83
N GLU A 114 8.57 -12.62 10.66
CA GLU A 114 9.27 -12.04 11.80
C GLU A 114 8.83 -12.62 13.15
N CYS A 115 8.00 -13.67 13.18
CA CYS A 115 7.58 -14.28 14.44
C CYS A 115 8.76 -14.78 15.30
N HIS A 116 9.90 -15.11 14.68
CA HIS A 116 11.13 -15.43 15.40
C HIS A 116 11.72 -14.20 16.13
N LEU A 117 11.72 -13.02 15.49
CA LEU A 117 12.14 -11.75 16.10
C LEU A 117 11.18 -11.31 17.21
N LEU A 118 9.88 -11.61 17.05
CA LEU A 118 8.88 -11.39 18.09
C LEU A 118 9.25 -12.19 19.34
N HIS A 119 9.54 -13.49 19.18
CA HIS A 119 9.94 -14.35 20.31
C HIS A 119 11.25 -13.88 20.95
N GLU A 120 12.27 -13.54 20.16
CA GLU A 120 13.54 -12.99 20.66
C GLU A 120 13.31 -11.67 21.43
N SER A 121 12.42 -10.82 20.96
CA SER A 121 12.04 -9.57 21.63
C SER A 121 11.34 -9.82 22.95
N MET A 122 10.42 -10.78 23.01
CA MET A 122 9.77 -11.19 24.26
C MET A 122 10.78 -11.69 25.29
N ILE A 123 11.75 -12.52 24.88
CA ILE A 123 12.80 -13.03 25.78
C ILE A 123 13.61 -11.88 26.41
N LYS A 124 13.92 -10.82 25.65
CA LYS A 124 14.67 -9.65 26.15
C LYS A 124 13.99 -8.93 27.30
N VAL A 125 12.66 -9.00 27.37
CA VAL A 125 11.86 -8.43 28.47
C VAL A 125 11.40 -9.47 29.48
N GLY A 126 11.92 -10.70 29.39
CA GLY A 126 11.63 -11.77 30.35
C GLY A 126 10.33 -12.52 30.09
N LEU A 127 9.73 -12.38 28.91
CA LEU A 127 8.49 -13.03 28.51
C LEU A 127 8.74 -14.23 27.60
N GLN A 128 7.77 -15.13 27.52
CA GLN A 128 7.80 -16.27 26.59
C GLN A 128 6.57 -16.25 25.68
N LEU A 129 6.78 -16.59 24.41
CA LEU A 129 5.70 -16.65 23.43
C LEU A 129 4.66 -17.71 23.81
N SER A 130 5.06 -18.81 24.43
CA SER A 130 4.17 -19.87 24.91
C SER A 130 3.16 -19.41 25.96
N ASP A 131 3.43 -18.28 26.63
CA ASP A 131 2.60 -17.76 27.72
C ASP A 131 1.58 -16.71 27.24
N VAL A 132 1.53 -16.46 25.92
CA VAL A 132 0.54 -15.58 25.30
C VAL A 132 -0.82 -16.27 25.30
N GLY A 133 -1.77 -15.69 26.02
CA GLY A 133 -3.15 -16.18 26.07
C GLY A 133 -4.08 -15.52 25.05
N ARG A 134 -3.73 -14.31 24.60
CA ARG A 134 -4.59 -13.51 23.72
C ARG A 134 -3.79 -12.59 22.81
N VAL A 135 -4.26 -12.44 21.58
CA VAL A 135 -3.83 -11.42 20.62
C VAL A 135 -5.05 -10.56 20.27
N LEU A 136 -4.93 -9.25 20.50
CA LEU A 136 -5.92 -8.25 20.12
C LEU A 136 -5.41 -7.52 18.88
N ILE A 137 -6.09 -7.72 17.76
CA ILE A 137 -5.75 -7.09 16.49
C ILE A 137 -6.44 -5.73 16.40
N THR A 138 -5.68 -4.70 16.07
CA THR A 138 -6.20 -3.33 15.88
C THR A 138 -7.00 -3.22 14.59
N HIS A 139 -6.53 -3.80 13.48
CA HIS A 139 -7.20 -3.73 12.17
C HIS A 139 -6.67 -4.79 11.18
N ALA A 140 -7.45 -5.07 10.12
CA ALA A 140 -7.11 -6.09 9.13
C ALA A 140 -6.21 -5.60 7.98
N HIS A 141 -4.99 -5.16 8.31
CA HIS A 141 -3.90 -5.04 7.34
C HIS A 141 -2.83 -6.11 7.56
N TYR A 142 -2.22 -6.56 6.46
CA TYR A 142 -1.36 -7.76 6.43
C TYR A 142 -0.26 -7.73 7.48
N ASP A 143 0.32 -6.56 7.70
CA ASP A 143 1.44 -6.32 8.58
C ASP A 143 1.06 -6.28 10.05
N HIS A 144 -0.23 -6.19 10.38
CA HIS A 144 -0.70 -6.30 11.77
C HIS A 144 -1.19 -7.71 12.10
N VAL A 145 -1.56 -8.53 11.10
CA VAL A 145 -2.32 -9.77 11.33
C VAL A 145 -1.63 -11.06 10.90
N PHE A 146 -0.65 -11.02 9.99
CA PHE A 146 -0.10 -12.26 9.41
C PHE A 146 0.68 -13.12 10.39
N GLY A 147 1.24 -12.54 11.45
CA GLY A 147 1.85 -13.31 12.53
C GLY A 147 0.85 -14.11 13.38
N ALA A 148 -0.46 -13.85 13.29
CA ALA A 148 -1.45 -14.36 14.23
C ALA A 148 -1.55 -15.90 14.22
N ASN A 149 -1.55 -16.53 13.04
CA ASN A 149 -1.58 -18.00 12.94
C ASN A 149 -0.35 -18.63 13.59
N ARG A 150 0.84 -18.08 13.34
CA ARG A 150 2.08 -18.58 13.92
C ARG A 150 2.13 -18.42 15.44
N ILE A 151 1.65 -17.29 15.95
CA ILE A 151 1.52 -17.05 17.39
C ILE A 151 0.56 -18.07 18.01
N ARG A 152 -0.63 -18.27 17.41
CA ARG A 152 -1.61 -19.26 17.86
C ARG A 152 -1.02 -20.67 17.91
N GLU A 153 -0.31 -21.10 16.86
CA GLU A 153 0.33 -22.43 16.84
C GLU A 153 1.32 -22.65 17.99
N LEU A 154 2.07 -21.60 18.36
CA LEU A 154 3.14 -21.68 19.35
C LEU A 154 2.66 -21.48 20.79
N SER A 155 1.51 -20.83 20.99
CA SER A 155 1.03 -20.41 22.32
C SER A 155 -0.36 -20.92 22.68
N GLY A 156 -1.18 -21.29 21.70
CA GLY A 156 -2.61 -21.53 21.89
C GLY A 156 -3.43 -20.26 22.10
N ALA A 157 -2.86 -19.07 21.84
CA ALA A 157 -3.54 -17.79 22.04
C ALA A 157 -4.85 -17.67 21.25
N SER A 158 -5.83 -17.04 21.88
CA SER A 158 -7.06 -16.59 21.22
C SER A 158 -6.82 -15.31 20.42
N ILE A 159 -7.43 -15.19 19.24
CA ILE A 159 -7.35 -14.03 18.36
C ILE A 159 -8.67 -13.27 18.37
N ALA A 160 -8.59 -11.96 18.62
CA ALA A 160 -9.75 -11.07 18.60
C ALA A 160 -9.52 -9.85 17.70
N ILE A 161 -10.57 -9.40 17.01
CA ILE A 161 -10.53 -8.27 16.08
C ILE A 161 -11.90 -7.58 16.04
N GLY A 162 -11.97 -6.33 15.54
CA GLY A 162 -13.23 -5.66 15.26
C GLY A 162 -14.15 -6.47 14.34
N SER A 163 -15.45 -6.46 14.64
CA SER A 163 -16.46 -7.30 13.98
C SER A 163 -16.53 -7.09 12.47
N GLU A 164 -16.32 -5.87 11.96
CA GLU A 164 -16.36 -5.54 10.53
C GLU A 164 -15.11 -6.03 9.75
N ASP A 165 -14.03 -6.37 10.45
CA ASP A 165 -12.79 -6.89 9.87
C ASP A 165 -12.64 -8.42 10.08
N ALA A 166 -13.51 -9.05 10.87
CA ALA A 166 -13.38 -10.47 11.21
C ALA A 166 -13.45 -11.39 9.99
N ASP A 167 -14.36 -11.11 9.04
CA ASP A 167 -14.51 -11.95 7.86
C ASP A 167 -13.34 -11.80 6.88
N VAL A 168 -12.62 -10.68 6.88
CA VAL A 168 -11.39 -10.49 6.09
C VAL A 168 -10.36 -11.56 6.43
N LEU A 169 -10.21 -11.83 7.73
CA LEU A 169 -9.29 -12.84 8.26
C LEU A 169 -9.78 -14.25 7.97
N ARG A 170 -11.08 -14.52 8.21
CA ARG A 170 -11.69 -15.85 8.00
C ARG A 170 -11.73 -16.29 6.53
N THR A 171 -11.88 -15.36 5.59
CA THR A 171 -11.91 -15.68 4.16
C THR A 171 -10.57 -15.47 3.47
N LEU A 172 -9.55 -14.98 4.20
CA LEU A 172 -8.29 -14.53 3.64
C LEU A 172 -8.50 -13.59 2.43
N ASP A 173 -9.24 -12.50 2.66
CA ASP A 173 -9.42 -11.48 1.62
C ASP A 173 -8.12 -10.68 1.42
N LEU A 174 -7.27 -11.19 0.52
CA LEU A 174 -5.97 -10.58 0.20
C LEU A 174 -6.09 -9.20 -0.45
N ASP A 175 -7.23 -8.83 -1.05
CA ASP A 175 -7.44 -7.46 -1.53
C ASP A 175 -7.66 -6.51 -0.35
N ALA A 176 -8.43 -6.92 0.65
CA ALA A 176 -8.62 -6.14 1.88
C ALA A 176 -7.33 -6.03 2.70
N LEU A 177 -6.64 -7.14 2.93
CA LEU A 177 -5.42 -7.23 3.76
C LEU A 177 -4.25 -6.42 3.19
N TYR A 178 -4.12 -6.39 1.86
CA TYR A 178 -3.10 -5.62 1.15
C TYR A 178 -3.67 -4.34 0.53
N SER A 179 -4.84 -3.85 0.96
CA SER A 179 -5.50 -2.71 0.30
C SER A 179 -4.52 -1.56 0.05
N LEU A 180 -3.67 -1.23 1.00
CA LEU A 180 -2.77 -0.07 0.88
C LEU A 180 -1.39 -0.39 0.28
N PHE A 181 -1.12 -1.65 -0.06
CA PHE A 181 0.22 -2.13 -0.41
C PHE A 181 0.22 -3.12 -1.57
N PRO A 182 1.33 -3.22 -2.32
CA PRO A 182 1.47 -4.30 -3.29
C PRO A 182 1.34 -5.66 -2.61
N ARG A 183 0.55 -6.56 -3.21
CA ARG A 183 0.44 -7.93 -2.74
C ARG A 183 1.80 -8.61 -2.72
N THR A 184 2.09 -9.28 -1.61
CA THR A 184 3.19 -10.23 -1.51
C THR A 184 2.63 -11.64 -1.27
N PRO A 185 3.37 -12.71 -1.64
CA PRO A 185 2.92 -14.07 -1.35
C PRO A 185 2.76 -14.30 0.16
N TYR A 186 1.64 -14.91 0.54
CA TYR A 186 1.35 -15.31 1.91
C TYR A 186 0.85 -16.76 1.93
N GLU A 187 1.48 -17.60 2.75
CA GLU A 187 1.22 -19.04 2.82
C GLU A 187 0.48 -19.47 4.10
N GLY A 188 0.30 -18.56 5.07
CA GLY A 188 -0.27 -18.88 6.38
C GLY A 188 -1.78 -19.19 6.40
N GLY A 189 -2.48 -19.04 5.27
CA GLY A 189 -3.91 -19.35 5.14
C GLY A 189 -4.84 -18.40 5.93
N PRO A 190 -6.17 -18.66 5.93
CA PRO A 190 -7.11 -17.88 6.73
C PRO A 190 -6.77 -17.87 8.23
N ILE A 191 -7.12 -16.79 8.92
CA ILE A 191 -6.91 -16.62 10.36
C ILE A 191 -8.24 -16.83 11.07
N GLU A 192 -8.30 -17.82 11.95
CA GLU A 192 -9.46 -18.03 12.81
C GLU A 192 -9.63 -16.86 13.79
N VAL A 193 -10.86 -16.41 13.97
CA VAL A 193 -11.23 -15.32 14.89
C VAL A 193 -12.11 -15.90 15.99
N ASP A 194 -11.55 -16.01 17.20
CA ASP A 194 -12.24 -16.60 18.36
C ASP A 194 -13.23 -15.61 19.00
N GLN A 195 -12.96 -14.30 18.89
CA GLN A 195 -13.80 -13.25 19.45
C GLN A 195 -13.86 -12.03 18.51
N THR A 196 -15.06 -11.53 18.25
CA THR A 196 -15.24 -10.19 17.66
C THR A 196 -15.37 -9.15 18.77
N LEU A 197 -14.85 -7.95 18.53
CA LEU A 197 -14.84 -6.85 19.48
C LEU A 197 -15.68 -5.68 18.99
N ASP A 198 -16.57 -5.19 19.82
CA ASP A 198 -17.43 -4.03 19.57
C ASP A 198 -17.02 -2.83 20.42
N ASP A 199 -17.57 -1.65 20.13
CA ASP A 199 -17.26 -0.43 20.86
C ASP A 199 -17.65 -0.53 22.33
N GLY A 200 -16.74 -0.15 23.23
CA GLY A 200 -16.98 -0.16 24.67
C GLY A 200 -16.87 -1.53 25.34
N ASP A 201 -16.54 -2.60 24.59
CA ASP A 201 -16.22 -3.89 25.19
C ASP A 201 -15.08 -3.75 26.21
N VAL A 202 -15.20 -4.47 27.33
CA VAL A 202 -14.21 -4.44 28.40
C VAL A 202 -13.55 -5.82 28.52
N ILE A 203 -12.23 -5.82 28.40
CA ILE A 203 -11.37 -6.98 28.62
C ILE A 203 -10.73 -6.84 30.00
N ASP A 204 -11.21 -7.66 30.94
CA ASP A 204 -10.69 -7.72 32.30
C ASP A 204 -9.42 -8.57 32.36
N LEU A 205 -8.31 -7.95 32.74
CA LEU A 205 -6.99 -8.57 32.88
C LEU A 205 -6.67 -9.00 34.33
N GLY A 206 -7.56 -8.73 35.29
CA GLY A 206 -7.37 -8.97 36.73
C GLY A 206 -6.81 -7.73 37.43
N ASP A 207 -5.57 -7.34 37.11
CA ASP A 207 -4.87 -6.17 37.66
C ASP A 207 -5.03 -4.90 36.82
N ALA A 208 -5.62 -5.01 35.63
CA ALA A 208 -5.87 -3.92 34.71
C ALA A 208 -7.12 -4.19 33.86
N THR A 209 -7.57 -3.18 33.13
CA THR A 209 -8.68 -3.34 32.17
C THR A 209 -8.31 -2.72 30.83
N ILE A 210 -8.71 -3.37 29.75
CA ILE A 210 -8.67 -2.79 28.40
C ILE A 210 -10.11 -2.49 27.98
N THR A 211 -10.39 -1.22 27.67
CA THR A 211 -11.63 -0.81 27.00
C THR A 211 -11.37 -0.73 25.50
N VAL A 212 -12.21 -1.39 24.71
CA VAL A 212 -12.19 -1.31 23.25
C VAL A 212 -12.82 0.02 22.79
N VAL A 213 -12.11 0.74 21.94
CA VAL A 213 -12.59 1.99 21.34
C VAL A 213 -12.70 1.78 19.84
N ALA A 214 -13.92 1.68 19.32
CA ALA A 214 -14.14 1.63 17.89
C ALA A 214 -13.67 2.94 17.25
N ALA A 215 -12.84 2.79 16.21
CA ALA A 215 -12.16 3.89 15.56
C ALA A 215 -12.14 3.67 14.03
N PRO A 216 -13.31 3.47 13.40
CA PRO A 216 -13.39 3.15 11.99
C PRO A 216 -12.86 4.30 11.10
N GLY A 217 -12.43 3.93 9.90
CA GLY A 217 -12.08 4.85 8.82
C GLY A 217 -10.72 4.57 8.17
N HIS A 218 -9.76 3.96 8.88
CA HIS A 218 -8.56 3.38 8.24
C HIS A 218 -8.88 1.99 7.69
N THR A 219 -9.57 1.18 8.49
CA THR A 219 -10.43 0.08 8.05
C THR A 219 -11.81 0.22 8.73
N PRO A 220 -12.85 -0.50 8.28
CA PRO A 220 -14.15 -0.50 8.93
C PRO A 220 -14.09 -1.11 10.34
N GLY A 221 -13.25 -2.13 10.53
CA GLY A 221 -13.09 -2.84 11.80
C GLY A 221 -12.01 -2.30 12.73
N CYS A 222 -11.41 -1.13 12.44
CA CYS A 222 -10.37 -0.54 13.30
C CYS A 222 -10.83 -0.41 14.76
N ARG A 223 -9.97 -0.89 15.67
CA ARG A 223 -10.10 -0.77 17.12
C ARG A 223 -8.82 -0.16 17.70
N CYS A 224 -9.01 0.83 18.57
CA CYS A 224 -7.99 1.24 19.52
C CYS A 224 -8.26 0.54 20.87
N PHE A 225 -7.21 0.39 21.68
CA PHE A 225 -7.32 -0.22 23.00
C PHE A 225 -6.87 0.77 24.07
N LEU A 226 -7.75 1.09 25.02
CA LEU A 226 -7.43 1.91 26.17
C LEU A 226 -7.19 1.01 27.38
N LEU A 227 -5.93 0.84 27.76
CA LEU A 227 -5.52 0.14 28.96
C LEU A 227 -5.49 1.12 30.14
N GLU A 228 -6.18 0.76 31.22
CA GLU A 228 -6.11 1.46 32.51
C GLU A 228 -5.40 0.55 33.53
N LYS A 229 -4.20 0.97 33.95
CA LYS A 229 -3.34 0.23 34.89
C LYS A 229 -2.62 1.19 35.82
N ASP A 230 -2.66 0.94 37.12
CA ASP A 230 -2.00 1.78 38.14
C ASP A 230 -2.33 3.29 38.01
N SER A 231 -3.61 3.62 37.74
CA SER A 231 -4.09 4.99 37.47
C SER A 231 -3.49 5.67 36.23
N THR A 232 -2.80 4.92 35.36
CA THR A 232 -2.24 5.40 34.09
C THR A 232 -3.09 4.91 32.93
N ARG A 233 -3.37 5.81 31.98
CA ARG A 233 -4.14 5.54 30.76
C ARG A 233 -3.20 5.38 29.58
N ILE A 234 -3.12 4.16 29.05
CA ILE A 234 -2.23 3.78 27.95
C ILE A 234 -3.10 3.48 26.73
N PHE A 235 -2.86 4.18 25.63
CA PHE A 235 -3.68 4.07 24.43
C PHE A 235 -2.90 3.43 23.29
N PHE A 236 -3.38 2.29 22.82
CA PHE A 236 -2.88 1.62 21.62
C PHE A 236 -3.75 2.04 20.45
N SER A 237 -3.22 2.83 19.53
CA SER A 237 -4.04 3.46 18.48
C SER A 237 -4.14 2.66 17.19
N GLY A 238 -3.29 1.63 17.00
CA GLY A 238 -3.07 1.04 15.69
C GLY A 238 -2.73 2.14 14.69
N ASP A 239 -3.30 2.08 13.49
CA ASP A 239 -3.03 3.07 12.45
C ASP A 239 -3.95 4.30 12.47
N VAL A 240 -4.92 4.35 13.38
CA VAL A 240 -5.64 5.61 13.65
C VAL A 240 -4.66 6.71 14.09
N ILE A 241 -3.58 6.33 14.77
CA ILE A 241 -2.36 7.12 14.88
C ILE A 241 -1.18 6.20 14.61
N SER A 242 -0.67 6.19 13.37
CA SER A 242 0.40 5.28 12.95
C SER A 242 1.77 5.66 13.53
N SER A 243 2.00 6.93 13.87
CA SER A 243 3.28 7.36 14.47
C SER A 243 3.16 8.66 15.27
N LEU A 244 4.02 8.84 16.28
CA LEU A 244 4.12 10.09 17.04
C LEU A 244 4.69 11.27 16.23
N ASN A 245 5.41 11.01 15.13
CA ASN A 245 6.01 12.05 14.29
C ASN A 245 5.17 12.36 13.04
N PHE A 246 4.55 11.35 12.45
CA PHE A 246 3.68 11.51 11.27
C PHE A 246 2.23 11.77 11.65
N GLY A 247 1.80 11.36 12.85
CA GLY A 247 0.44 11.51 13.32
C GLY A 247 -0.50 10.42 12.79
N PRO A 248 -1.81 10.74 12.70
CA PRO A 248 -2.82 9.88 12.09
C PRO A 248 -2.51 9.42 10.66
N ALA A 249 -2.82 8.16 10.34
CA ALA A 249 -2.76 7.65 8.97
C ALA A 249 -3.99 8.10 8.16
N THR A 250 -3.97 9.33 7.66
CA THR A 250 -5.07 9.88 6.85
C THR A 250 -5.08 9.37 5.41
N TYR A 251 -3.98 8.79 4.92
CA TYR A 251 -3.86 8.38 3.51
C TYR A 251 -4.97 7.42 2.99
N PRO A 252 -5.50 6.44 3.75
CA PRO A 252 -6.58 5.57 3.27
C PRO A 252 -7.89 6.31 3.06
N VAL A 253 -8.11 7.42 3.78
CA VAL A 253 -9.39 8.15 3.72
C VAL A 253 -9.56 8.89 2.40
N HIS A 254 -8.46 9.20 1.72
CA HIS A 254 -8.49 9.89 0.44
C HIS A 254 -8.80 8.96 -0.74
N ILE A 255 -8.88 7.65 -0.51
CA ILE A 255 -8.98 6.62 -1.55
C ILE A 255 -10.09 5.59 -1.23
N SER A 256 -10.94 5.90 -0.24
CA SER A 256 -12.18 5.18 0.07
C SER A 256 -13.05 5.05 -1.17
N PRO A 257 -13.74 3.92 -1.45
CA PRO A 257 -13.86 2.70 -0.66
C PRO A 257 -13.04 1.51 -1.20
N LYS A 258 -12.32 1.66 -2.31
CA LYS A 258 -11.44 0.61 -2.89
C LYS A 258 -10.50 0.01 -1.83
N PHE A 259 -10.04 0.84 -0.91
CA PHE A 259 -9.07 0.46 0.10
C PHE A 259 -9.65 0.29 1.50
N ARG A 260 -10.99 0.15 1.59
CA ARG A 260 -11.75 0.01 2.84
C ARG A 260 -11.61 1.16 3.85
N GLY A 261 -10.87 2.21 3.52
CA GLY A 261 -10.89 3.47 4.26
C GLY A 261 -12.22 4.21 4.06
N ASP A 262 -12.52 5.16 4.95
CA ASP A 262 -13.72 6.00 4.90
C ASP A 262 -13.44 7.33 5.61
N ALA A 263 -13.49 8.45 4.87
CA ALA A 263 -13.16 9.77 5.39
C ALA A 263 -14.19 10.31 6.39
N GLU A 264 -15.47 10.02 6.18
CA GLU A 264 -16.53 10.48 7.09
C GLU A 264 -16.41 9.77 8.44
N GLN A 265 -16.20 8.45 8.41
CA GLN A 265 -16.00 7.64 9.60
C GLN A 265 -14.70 8.02 10.32
N TYR A 266 -13.61 8.25 9.58
CA TYR A 266 -12.35 8.66 10.20
C TYR A 266 -12.44 10.06 10.82
N LEU A 267 -13.14 11.00 10.19
CA LEU A 267 -13.39 12.32 10.76
C LEU A 267 -14.17 12.20 12.09
N ALA A 268 -15.21 11.37 12.12
CA ALA A 268 -15.97 11.09 13.34
C ALA A 268 -15.10 10.44 14.43
N THR A 269 -14.20 9.53 14.04
CA THR A 269 -13.19 8.93 14.92
C THR A 269 -12.28 10.00 15.52
N LEU A 270 -11.72 10.91 14.71
CA LEU A 270 -10.86 11.99 15.20
C LEU A 270 -11.60 12.96 16.12
N ASP A 271 -12.85 13.30 15.82
CA ASP A 271 -13.73 14.11 16.69
C ASP A 271 -13.96 13.43 18.04
N ARG A 272 -14.22 12.12 18.05
CA ARG A 272 -14.39 11.34 19.27
C ARG A 272 -13.11 11.30 20.10
N LEU A 273 -11.96 11.06 19.48
CA LEU A 273 -10.66 11.04 20.16
C LEU A 273 -10.29 12.40 20.77
N LEU A 274 -10.63 13.51 20.11
CA LEU A 274 -10.45 14.87 20.65
C LEU A 274 -11.37 15.18 21.83
N ALA A 275 -12.55 14.57 21.89
CA ALA A 275 -13.51 14.72 22.98
C ALA A 275 -13.20 13.83 24.19
N MET A 276 -12.48 12.73 23.99
CA MET A 276 -12.04 11.85 25.08
C MET A 276 -10.96 12.52 25.96
N PRO A 277 -10.87 12.15 27.25
CA PRO A 277 -9.74 12.58 28.06
C PRO A 277 -8.43 12.04 27.45
N PRO A 278 -7.37 12.87 27.34
CA PRO A 278 -6.12 12.48 26.69
C PRO A 278 -5.47 11.31 27.44
N PRO A 279 -4.84 10.36 26.75
CA PRO A 279 -4.09 9.30 27.41
C PRO A 279 -2.77 9.86 27.99
N ASP A 280 -2.25 9.19 29.01
CA ASP A 280 -0.94 9.51 29.58
C ASP A 280 0.18 8.98 28.67
N ILE A 281 -0.04 7.84 28.01
CA ILE A 281 0.90 7.17 27.13
C ILE A 281 0.20 6.80 25.81
N LEU A 282 0.82 7.09 24.67
CA LEU A 282 0.36 6.69 23.34
C LEU A 282 1.33 5.71 22.67
N LEU A 283 0.78 4.59 22.18
CA LEU A 283 1.50 3.49 21.53
C LEU A 283 0.91 3.25 20.13
N PRO A 284 1.57 3.74 19.06
CA PRO A 284 1.03 3.72 17.69
C PRO A 284 1.32 2.44 16.90
N GLY A 285 0.66 2.23 15.75
CA GLY A 285 0.87 1.04 14.91
C GLY A 285 2.29 0.89 14.32
N HIS A 286 2.97 2.00 13.99
CA HIS A 286 4.26 2.01 13.29
C HIS A 286 5.32 2.91 13.96
N PRO A 287 5.80 2.58 15.17
CA PRO A 287 6.82 3.37 15.86
C PRO A 287 8.22 3.26 15.21
N ARG A 288 8.49 2.21 14.42
CA ARG A 288 9.82 1.93 13.83
C ARG A 288 10.18 2.81 12.63
N GLN A 289 9.30 3.68 12.12
CA GLN A 289 9.65 4.64 11.05
C GLN A 289 10.70 5.69 11.48
N GLN A 290 11.35 5.53 12.63
CA GLN A 290 12.13 6.55 13.32
C GLN A 290 13.52 6.02 13.69
N THR A 291 14.56 6.75 13.30
CA THR A 291 15.96 6.48 13.68
C THR A 291 16.31 6.99 15.08
N ARG A 292 15.52 7.91 15.63
CA ARG A 292 15.62 8.44 17.00
C ARG A 292 14.37 8.05 17.77
N GLY A 293 14.51 7.68 19.04
CA GLY A 293 13.35 7.36 19.85
C GLY A 293 12.52 8.59 20.24
N TYR A 294 11.25 8.38 20.59
CA TYR A 294 10.32 9.47 20.99
C TYR A 294 9.64 9.15 22.31
N ASP A 295 9.44 10.19 23.12
CA ASP A 295 8.70 10.08 24.38
C ASP A 295 7.23 9.76 24.10
N VAL A 296 6.77 8.63 24.63
CA VAL A 296 5.38 8.17 24.49
C VAL A 296 4.41 8.93 25.39
N ARG A 297 4.94 9.69 26.37
CA ARG A 297 4.08 10.45 27.27
C ARG A 297 3.50 11.67 26.59
N LEU A 298 2.19 11.83 26.74
CA LEU A 298 1.47 12.96 26.16
C LEU A 298 0.90 13.85 27.25
N SER A 299 1.15 15.15 27.12
CA SER A 299 0.29 16.16 27.75
C SER A 299 -1.01 16.32 26.97
N SER A 300 -2.03 16.90 27.60
CA SER A 300 -3.29 17.24 26.93
C SER A 300 -3.09 18.17 25.72
N GLY A 301 -2.06 19.03 25.76
CA GLY A 301 -1.70 19.88 24.63
C GLY A 301 -1.13 19.08 23.46
N GLN A 302 -0.24 18.11 23.74
CA GLN A 302 0.34 17.24 22.69
C GLN A 302 -0.72 16.36 22.04
N TRP A 303 -1.68 15.81 22.80
CA TRP A 303 -2.79 15.02 22.25
C TRP A 303 -3.60 15.81 21.20
N LYS A 304 -3.97 17.05 21.55
CA LYS A 304 -4.72 17.93 20.62
C LYS A 304 -3.88 18.30 19.40
N SER A 305 -2.62 18.69 19.61
CA SER A 305 -1.71 19.06 18.51
C SER A 305 -1.43 17.91 17.56
N LEU A 306 -1.53 16.66 18.01
CA LEU A 306 -1.36 15.46 17.20
C LEU A 306 -2.57 15.20 16.29
N LEU A 307 -3.79 15.41 16.80
CA LEU A 307 -5.03 15.06 16.10
C LEU A 307 -5.60 16.18 15.23
N MET A 308 -5.44 17.44 15.64
CA MET A 308 -6.05 18.60 14.95
C MET A 308 -5.65 18.73 13.47
N PRO A 309 -4.36 18.58 13.08
CA PRO A 309 -3.97 18.70 11.67
C PRO A 309 -4.63 17.64 10.79
N ALA A 310 -4.63 16.38 11.25
CA ALA A 310 -5.27 15.28 10.54
C ALA A 310 -6.79 15.48 10.44
N ARG A 311 -7.42 15.99 11.50
CA ARG A 311 -8.86 16.30 11.49
C ARG A 311 -9.19 17.37 10.46
N GLU A 312 -8.41 18.44 10.38
CA GLU A 312 -8.58 19.50 9.38
C GLU A 312 -8.38 18.96 7.95
N GLU A 313 -7.38 18.11 7.75
CA GLU A 313 -7.11 17.45 6.47
C GLU A 313 -8.28 16.55 6.03
N VAL A 314 -8.74 15.67 6.92
CA VAL A 314 -9.84 14.74 6.63
C VAL A 314 -11.15 15.50 6.44
N GLN A 315 -11.38 16.57 7.21
CA GLN A 315 -12.53 17.45 7.04
C GLN A 315 -12.54 18.11 5.65
N GLN A 316 -11.36 18.52 5.15
CA GLN A 316 -11.25 18.99 3.78
C GLN A 316 -11.60 17.85 2.82
N ALA A 317 -11.01 16.66 2.96
CA ALA A 317 -11.31 15.52 2.09
C ALA A 317 -12.81 15.17 2.03
N VAL A 318 -13.51 15.18 3.17
CA VAL A 318 -14.97 14.97 3.21
C VAL A 318 -15.72 16.10 2.47
N ALA A 319 -15.35 17.36 2.70
CA ALA A 319 -15.97 18.48 1.99
C ALA A 319 -15.74 18.41 0.47
N ARG A 320 -14.56 17.91 0.06
CA ARG A 320 -14.21 17.65 -1.34
C ARG A 320 -15.09 16.57 -1.95
N GLN A 321 -15.17 15.41 -1.31
CA GLN A 321 -16.01 14.30 -1.75
C GLN A 321 -17.49 14.72 -1.91
N LEU A 322 -18.00 15.52 -0.97
CA LEU A 322 -19.37 16.07 -1.05
C LEU A 322 -19.55 17.08 -2.19
N HIS A 323 -18.54 17.89 -2.48
CA HIS A 323 -18.58 18.87 -3.57
C HIS A 323 -18.50 18.19 -4.95
N ASP A 324 -17.59 17.24 -5.11
CA ASP A 324 -17.28 16.59 -6.39
C ASP A 324 -18.31 15.48 -6.70
N GLY A 325 -18.86 14.81 -5.69
CA GLY A 325 -19.90 13.80 -5.86
C GLY A 325 -19.48 12.68 -6.81
N LYS A 326 -20.14 12.56 -7.97
CA LYS A 326 -19.81 11.54 -8.98
C LYS A 326 -18.48 11.77 -9.69
N ASP A 327 -17.95 12.99 -9.60
CA ASP A 327 -16.71 13.40 -10.25
C ASP A 327 -15.49 12.95 -9.40
N PHE A 328 -15.66 12.65 -8.10
CA PHE A 328 -14.59 12.16 -7.22
C PHE A 328 -14.11 10.74 -7.58
N LEU A 329 -12.79 10.52 -7.78
CA LEU A 329 -12.25 9.16 -7.99
C LEU A 329 -11.83 8.46 -6.72
N ASP A 330 -12.75 7.70 -6.22
CA ASP A 330 -12.61 6.78 -5.11
C ASP A 330 -12.13 5.37 -5.50
N GLY A 331 -11.73 5.17 -6.77
CA GLY A 331 -11.43 3.84 -7.29
C GLY A 331 -12.67 3.00 -7.66
N LEU A 332 -13.89 3.46 -7.34
CA LEU A 332 -15.11 2.77 -7.76
C LEU A 332 -15.48 3.15 -9.18
N ALA A 333 -15.87 2.12 -9.94
CA ALA A 333 -16.40 2.34 -11.26
C ALA A 333 -17.70 3.16 -11.18
N LYS A 334 -17.79 4.20 -12.01
CA LYS A 334 -18.96 5.08 -12.08
C LYS A 334 -19.08 5.74 -13.45
N GLN A 335 -20.31 6.14 -13.78
CA GLN A 335 -20.54 7.03 -14.91
C GLN A 335 -20.25 8.48 -14.47
N VAL A 336 -19.18 9.05 -15.00
CA VAL A 336 -18.74 10.42 -14.68
C VAL A 336 -19.62 11.42 -15.43
N GLU A 337 -19.93 11.15 -16.70
CA GLU A 337 -20.81 12.00 -17.51
C GLU A 337 -21.54 11.16 -18.59
N SER A 338 -22.51 11.76 -19.30
CA SER A 338 -23.13 11.07 -20.43
C SER A 338 -22.06 10.59 -21.43
N GLU A 339 -22.08 9.30 -21.76
CA GLU A 339 -21.10 8.67 -22.66
C GLU A 339 -19.64 8.67 -22.15
N LEU A 340 -19.41 8.87 -20.85
CA LEU A 340 -18.09 8.82 -20.21
C LEU A 340 -18.12 8.11 -18.85
N TYR A 341 -17.22 7.15 -18.70
CA TYR A 341 -17.19 6.21 -17.58
C TYR A 341 -15.77 6.14 -17.01
N TYR A 342 -15.68 6.08 -15.69
CA TYR A 342 -14.49 5.67 -14.96
C TYR A 342 -14.68 4.21 -14.58
N PHE A 343 -13.79 3.34 -15.04
CA PHE A 343 -13.85 1.89 -14.80
C PHE A 343 -13.14 1.48 -13.50
N GLY A 344 -12.52 2.45 -12.81
CA GLY A 344 -11.62 2.21 -11.70
C GLY A 344 -10.16 2.23 -12.15
N GLU A 345 -9.32 1.60 -11.34
CA GLU A 345 -7.87 1.55 -11.55
C GLU A 345 -7.36 0.13 -11.46
N ILE A 346 -6.33 -0.16 -12.27
CA ILE A 346 -5.53 -1.38 -12.17
C ILE A 346 -4.05 -0.98 -12.20
N ASP A 347 -3.28 -1.53 -11.27
CA ASP A 347 -1.86 -1.21 -11.04
C ASP A 347 -1.56 0.31 -10.91
N GLY A 348 -2.50 1.05 -10.28
CA GLY A 348 -2.39 2.48 -10.01
C GLY A 348 -2.68 3.40 -11.21
N VAL A 349 -3.13 2.84 -12.34
CA VAL A 349 -3.52 3.60 -13.53
C VAL A 349 -5.04 3.55 -13.70
N ALA A 350 -5.65 4.71 -13.84
CA ALA A 350 -7.07 4.85 -14.13
C ALA A 350 -7.41 4.41 -15.55
N VAL A 351 -8.53 3.71 -15.65
CA VAL A 351 -9.12 3.29 -16.92
C VAL A 351 -10.40 4.10 -17.12
N TYR A 352 -10.44 4.88 -18.19
CA TYR A 352 -11.63 5.60 -18.61
C TYR A 352 -12.18 4.96 -19.87
N ALA A 353 -13.50 4.99 -20.04
CA ALA A 353 -14.16 4.59 -21.27
C ALA A 353 -15.10 5.70 -21.75
N SER A 354 -15.09 5.99 -23.05
CA SER A 354 -16.05 6.90 -23.68
C SER A 354 -16.77 6.20 -24.83
N VAL A 355 -18.05 6.50 -25.01
CA VAL A 355 -18.82 6.00 -26.16
C VAL A 355 -18.98 7.13 -27.17
N GLN A 356 -18.41 6.97 -28.35
CA GLN A 356 -18.50 7.98 -29.42
C GLN A 356 -18.99 7.31 -30.69
N ASN A 357 -20.11 7.81 -31.23
CA ASN A 357 -20.73 7.26 -32.45
C ASN A 357 -20.99 5.73 -32.36
N GLY A 358 -21.36 5.24 -31.17
CA GLY A 358 -21.61 3.81 -30.91
C GLY A 358 -20.36 2.95 -30.75
N LYS A 359 -19.15 3.54 -30.80
CA LYS A 359 -17.88 2.86 -30.55
C LYS A 359 -17.37 3.14 -29.15
N VAL A 360 -16.79 2.12 -28.52
CA VAL A 360 -16.21 2.18 -27.18
C VAL A 360 -14.73 2.50 -27.29
N ILE A 361 -14.32 3.63 -26.70
CA ILE A 361 -12.93 4.09 -26.65
C ILE A 361 -12.45 3.94 -25.22
N ALA A 362 -11.38 3.18 -24.99
CA ALA A 362 -10.69 3.13 -23.72
C ALA A 362 -9.52 4.13 -23.67
N PHE A 363 -9.23 4.66 -22.49
CA PHE A 363 -8.03 5.45 -22.22
C PHE A 363 -7.13 4.67 -21.28
N ASN A 364 -5.93 4.35 -21.78
CA ASN A 364 -4.96 3.40 -21.22
C ASN A 364 -5.47 1.95 -21.19
N ALA A 365 -4.52 1.01 -21.21
CA ALA A 365 -4.73 -0.43 -21.04
C ALA A 365 -3.72 -1.03 -20.04
N PRO A 366 -3.81 -0.69 -18.74
CA PRO A 366 -2.94 -1.20 -17.68
C PRO A 366 -3.28 -2.61 -17.20
N GLY A 367 -2.39 -3.26 -16.43
CA GLY A 367 -2.72 -4.48 -15.68
C GLY A 367 -2.32 -5.81 -16.30
N GLY A 368 -1.53 -5.79 -17.39
CA GLY A 368 -1.12 -6.99 -18.11
C GLY A 368 -2.31 -7.83 -18.59
N ASP A 369 -2.17 -9.16 -18.52
CA ASP A 369 -3.18 -10.11 -19.01
C ASP A 369 -4.57 -9.97 -18.36
N ARG A 370 -4.66 -9.30 -17.20
CA ARG A 370 -5.93 -9.08 -16.47
C ARG A 370 -6.79 -7.97 -17.09
N PHE A 371 -6.23 -7.13 -17.96
CA PHE A 371 -6.93 -5.94 -18.46
C PHE A 371 -8.21 -6.30 -19.25
N GLY A 372 -8.14 -7.29 -20.14
CA GLY A 372 -9.28 -7.70 -20.96
C GLY A 372 -10.49 -8.12 -20.12
N GLU A 373 -10.27 -8.97 -19.11
CA GLU A 373 -11.33 -9.40 -18.19
C GLU A 373 -11.86 -8.24 -17.33
N PHE A 374 -10.96 -7.38 -16.84
CA PHE A 374 -11.33 -6.16 -16.13
C PHE A 374 -12.24 -5.26 -16.98
N PHE A 375 -11.84 -4.99 -18.22
CA PHE A 375 -12.57 -4.13 -19.13
C PHE A 375 -13.94 -4.73 -19.48
N GLU A 376 -13.98 -6.02 -19.83
CA GLU A 376 -15.22 -6.73 -20.15
C GLU A 376 -16.21 -6.68 -18.99
N LYS A 377 -15.74 -6.94 -17.76
CA LYS A 377 -16.59 -6.85 -16.57
C LYS A 377 -17.21 -5.46 -16.43
N ARG A 378 -16.41 -4.40 -16.52
CA ARG A 378 -16.89 -3.01 -16.39
C ARG A 378 -17.80 -2.59 -17.53
N ALA A 379 -17.49 -2.98 -18.76
CA ALA A 379 -18.32 -2.71 -19.92
C ALA A 379 -19.71 -3.37 -19.79
N ARG A 380 -19.78 -4.59 -19.23
CA ARG A 380 -21.04 -5.27 -18.90
C ARG A 380 -21.79 -4.57 -17.76
N GLU A 381 -21.09 -4.14 -16.70
CA GLU A 381 -21.68 -3.40 -15.58
C GLU A 381 -22.38 -2.10 -16.03
N PHE A 382 -21.82 -1.41 -17.03
CA PHE A 382 -22.41 -0.19 -17.60
C PHE A 382 -23.26 -0.41 -18.86
N GLU A 383 -23.50 -1.66 -19.25
CA GLU A 383 -24.27 -2.02 -20.45
C GLU A 383 -23.78 -1.32 -21.73
N LEU A 384 -22.44 -1.23 -21.90
CA LEU A 384 -21.85 -0.57 -23.05
C LEU A 384 -22.15 -1.31 -24.37
N PRO A 385 -22.11 -0.61 -25.53
CA PRO A 385 -22.38 -1.23 -26.84
C PRO A 385 -21.44 -2.38 -27.22
N SER A 386 -20.24 -2.43 -26.63
CA SER A 386 -19.26 -3.48 -26.81
C SER A 386 -18.57 -3.80 -25.48
N VAL A 387 -18.26 -5.08 -25.27
CA VAL A 387 -17.50 -5.56 -24.10
C VAL A 387 -15.98 -5.54 -24.32
N GLN A 388 -15.55 -5.17 -25.53
CA GLN A 388 -14.16 -4.91 -25.89
C GLN A 388 -14.05 -3.48 -26.45
N PRO A 389 -12.94 -2.77 -26.23
CA PRO A 389 -12.77 -1.45 -26.81
C PRO A 389 -12.62 -1.54 -28.34
N ASP A 390 -13.29 -0.65 -29.07
CA ASP A 390 -13.02 -0.44 -30.50
C ASP A 390 -11.64 0.22 -30.70
N ALA A 391 -11.26 1.08 -29.75
CA ALA A 391 -9.95 1.72 -29.72
C ALA A 391 -9.44 1.94 -28.30
N VAL A 392 -8.11 1.97 -28.17
CA VAL A 392 -7.42 2.37 -26.94
C VAL A 392 -6.53 3.56 -27.25
N VAL A 393 -6.67 4.62 -26.45
CA VAL A 393 -5.80 5.79 -26.47
C VAL A 393 -4.81 5.68 -25.31
N ILE A 394 -3.53 5.56 -25.62
CA ILE A 394 -2.45 5.54 -24.62
C ILE A 394 -2.04 6.97 -24.32
N THR A 395 -2.20 7.39 -23.07
CA THR A 395 -1.98 8.79 -22.66
C THR A 395 -0.55 9.08 -22.22
N THR A 396 0.22 8.05 -21.84
CA THR A 396 1.58 8.17 -21.28
C THR A 396 2.51 7.11 -21.84
N PRO A 397 3.82 7.39 -22.00
CA PRO A 397 4.79 6.40 -22.42
C PRO A 397 5.21 5.39 -21.34
N GLU A 398 4.64 5.46 -20.14
CA GLU A 398 4.89 4.49 -19.08
C GLU A 398 4.30 3.12 -19.44
N GLU A 399 5.13 2.06 -19.40
CA GLU A 399 4.74 0.69 -19.76
C GLU A 399 3.50 0.19 -19.02
N VAL A 400 3.39 0.54 -17.74
CA VAL A 400 2.23 0.17 -16.92
C VAL A 400 0.91 0.62 -17.54
N ALA A 401 0.87 1.72 -18.30
CA ALA A 401 -0.36 2.22 -18.94
C ALA A 401 -0.77 1.46 -20.21
N TYR A 402 0.08 0.61 -20.76
CA TYR A 402 -0.22 -0.18 -21.97
C TYR A 402 0.15 -1.67 -21.86
N SER A 403 0.59 -2.12 -20.69
CA SER A 403 0.97 -3.52 -20.42
C SER A 403 -0.14 -4.53 -20.75
N GLY A 404 -1.41 -4.13 -20.65
CA GLY A 404 -2.57 -4.98 -20.86
C GLY A 404 -3.12 -5.01 -22.28
N ILE A 405 -2.53 -4.26 -23.22
CA ILE A 405 -2.99 -4.26 -24.61
C ILE A 405 -2.99 -5.69 -25.20
N GLY A 406 -2.04 -6.54 -24.83
CA GLY A 406 -1.95 -7.93 -25.33
C GLY A 406 -3.14 -8.83 -24.99
N SER A 407 -3.99 -8.43 -24.03
CA SER A 407 -5.21 -9.14 -23.64
C SER A 407 -6.45 -8.76 -24.46
N LEU A 408 -6.34 -7.78 -25.36
CA LEU A 408 -7.46 -7.24 -26.13
C LEU A 408 -7.68 -7.96 -27.46
N ASP A 409 -8.87 -7.80 -28.04
CA ASP A 409 -9.18 -8.31 -29.36
C ASP A 409 -8.24 -7.71 -30.43
N PRO A 410 -7.67 -8.51 -31.36
CA PRO A 410 -6.79 -8.03 -32.43
C PRO A 410 -7.39 -6.95 -33.35
N SER A 411 -8.71 -6.80 -33.36
CA SER A 411 -9.41 -5.73 -34.10
C SER A 411 -9.39 -4.37 -33.40
N THR A 412 -9.01 -4.32 -32.12
CA THR A 412 -8.85 -3.08 -31.34
C THR A 412 -7.79 -2.19 -32.00
N THR A 413 -8.15 -0.94 -32.31
CA THR A 413 -7.19 0.04 -32.84
C THR A 413 -6.46 0.75 -31.71
N ILE A 414 -5.13 0.77 -31.74
CA ILE A 414 -4.31 1.45 -30.73
C ILE A 414 -3.85 2.81 -31.26
N PHE A 415 -4.12 3.86 -30.50
CA PHE A 415 -3.54 5.19 -30.71
C PHE A 415 -2.58 5.49 -29.57
N ALA A 416 -1.32 5.78 -29.90
CA ALA A 416 -0.28 5.98 -28.91
C ALA A 416 0.67 7.12 -29.29
N PRO A 417 1.37 7.73 -28.32
CA PRO A 417 2.43 8.69 -28.61
C PRO A 417 3.52 8.05 -29.48
N ARG A 418 4.27 8.86 -30.24
CA ARG A 418 5.35 8.35 -31.12
C ARG A 418 6.37 7.49 -30.36
N SER A 419 6.75 7.89 -29.15
CA SER A 419 7.69 7.17 -28.28
C SER A 419 7.23 5.76 -27.90
N VAL A 420 5.92 5.53 -27.85
CA VAL A 420 5.31 4.23 -27.55
C VAL A 420 5.10 3.41 -28.82
N THR A 421 4.77 4.08 -29.92
CA THR A 421 4.47 3.46 -31.21
C THR A 421 5.61 2.56 -31.68
N ASP A 422 6.87 3.02 -31.58
CA ASP A 422 8.05 2.24 -31.97
C ASP A 422 8.20 0.95 -31.14
N GLN A 423 7.85 1.00 -29.84
CA GLN A 423 7.89 -0.16 -28.97
C GLN A 423 6.76 -1.14 -29.29
N LEU A 424 5.55 -0.63 -29.49
CA LEU A 424 4.38 -1.43 -29.81
C LEU A 424 4.45 -2.05 -31.21
N GLN A 425 5.11 -1.43 -32.19
CA GLN A 425 5.31 -2.00 -33.53
C GLN A 425 6.03 -3.37 -33.52
N SER A 426 6.76 -3.68 -32.45
CA SER A 426 7.35 -5.02 -32.25
C SER A 426 6.32 -6.10 -31.87
N ASN A 427 5.14 -5.69 -31.41
CA ASN A 427 4.00 -6.53 -31.04
C ASN A 427 2.92 -6.41 -32.14
N ALA A 428 2.38 -7.53 -32.62
CA ALA A 428 1.59 -7.62 -33.86
C ALA A 428 0.19 -6.97 -33.83
N MET A 429 0.09 -5.67 -33.54
CA MET A 429 -1.16 -4.94 -33.31
C MET A 429 -1.40 -3.81 -34.31
N VAL A 430 -2.67 -3.46 -34.51
CA VAL A 430 -3.05 -2.33 -35.36
C VAL A 430 -2.82 -1.03 -34.61
N ILE A 431 -1.75 -0.33 -34.96
CA ILE A 431 -1.39 0.97 -34.37
C ILE A 431 -1.61 2.06 -35.42
N GLU A 432 -2.33 3.13 -35.05
CA GLU A 432 -2.57 4.28 -35.92
C GLU A 432 -2.06 5.59 -35.30
N SER A 433 -1.64 6.51 -36.18
CA SER A 433 -1.36 7.89 -35.81
C SER A 433 -2.65 8.61 -35.43
N PHE A 434 -2.57 9.55 -34.48
CA PHE A 434 -3.68 10.42 -34.11
C PHE A 434 -4.21 11.28 -35.27
N ASP A 435 -3.44 11.49 -36.35
CA ASP A 435 -3.94 12.17 -37.56
C ASP A 435 -5.13 11.44 -38.21
N ARG A 436 -5.27 10.13 -37.97
CA ARG A 436 -6.36 9.28 -38.47
C ARG A 436 -7.59 9.30 -37.55
N TRP A 437 -7.50 9.93 -36.38
CA TRP A 437 -8.55 9.92 -35.35
C TRP A 437 -9.87 10.45 -35.90
N THR A 438 -9.86 11.68 -36.43
CA THR A 438 -11.08 12.36 -36.89
C THR A 438 -11.81 11.59 -37.99
N GLU A 439 -11.07 10.91 -38.88
CA GLU A 439 -11.63 10.04 -39.93
C GLU A 439 -12.37 8.83 -39.33
N ARG A 440 -11.86 8.25 -38.24
CA ARG A 440 -12.41 7.02 -37.65
C ARG A 440 -13.45 7.23 -36.55
N PHE A 441 -13.26 8.24 -35.70
CA PHE A 441 -14.03 8.45 -34.48
C PHE A 441 -14.72 9.82 -34.39
N GLY A 442 -14.44 10.74 -35.33
CA GLY A 442 -15.03 12.07 -35.41
C GLY A 442 -14.26 13.16 -34.66
N ASP A 443 -14.84 14.35 -34.59
CA ASP A 443 -14.21 15.60 -34.11
C ASP A 443 -14.55 15.95 -32.65
N ARG A 444 -15.23 15.05 -31.94
CA ARG A 444 -15.57 15.22 -30.51
C ARG A 444 -14.35 15.20 -29.60
N MET A 445 -13.23 14.64 -30.03
CA MET A 445 -12.00 14.59 -29.25
C MET A 445 -10.86 15.27 -29.99
N GLU A 446 -10.18 16.17 -29.31
CA GLU A 446 -8.95 16.81 -29.75
C GLU A 446 -7.77 16.21 -28.99
N VAL A 447 -6.73 15.80 -29.72
CA VAL A 447 -5.50 15.23 -29.16
C VAL A 447 -4.44 16.31 -29.08
N ILE A 448 -3.86 16.46 -27.90
CA ILE A 448 -2.89 17.48 -27.57
C ILE A 448 -1.60 16.77 -27.21
N GLU A 449 -0.61 16.81 -28.12
CA GLU A 449 0.71 16.23 -27.85
C GLU A 449 1.41 16.96 -26.71
N LEU A 450 1.99 16.21 -25.78
CA LEU A 450 2.77 16.70 -24.66
C LEU A 450 4.15 16.02 -24.68
N PRO A 451 5.21 16.66 -24.20
CA PRO A 451 6.49 15.99 -24.03
C PRO A 451 6.38 14.67 -23.24
N LEU A 452 5.52 14.64 -22.22
CA LEU A 452 5.29 13.47 -21.35
C LEU A 452 4.11 12.58 -21.77
N GLY A 453 3.59 12.70 -23.00
CA GLY A 453 2.51 11.85 -23.50
C GLY A 453 1.50 12.60 -24.37
N VAL A 454 0.20 12.32 -24.17
CA VAL A 454 -0.89 12.99 -24.89
C VAL A 454 -2.04 13.29 -23.95
N ALA A 455 -2.57 14.51 -24.03
CA ALA A 455 -3.86 14.85 -23.44
C ALA A 455 -4.97 14.77 -24.48
N CYS A 456 -6.16 14.38 -24.04
CA CYS A 456 -7.35 14.27 -24.88
C CYS A 456 -8.43 15.19 -24.34
N LEU A 457 -8.80 16.21 -25.11
CA LEU A 457 -9.90 17.11 -24.80
C LEU A 457 -11.17 16.61 -25.51
N ILE A 458 -12.09 16.05 -24.74
CA ILE A 458 -13.34 15.46 -25.20
C ILE A 458 -14.48 16.45 -24.98
N ARG A 459 -15.22 16.76 -26.04
CA ARG A 459 -16.41 17.62 -26.01
C ARG A 459 -17.64 16.74 -25.85
N LEU A 460 -18.17 16.67 -24.64
CA LEU A 460 -19.44 16.03 -24.33
C LEU A 460 -20.58 17.06 -24.42
N GLN A 461 -21.83 16.59 -24.36
CA GLN A 461 -23.01 17.45 -24.57
C GLN A 461 -23.10 18.62 -23.57
N SER A 462 -22.63 18.41 -22.34
CA SER A 462 -22.76 19.34 -21.21
C SER A 462 -21.42 19.90 -20.70
N LYS A 463 -20.30 19.26 -21.05
CA LYS A 463 -18.97 19.50 -20.45
C LYS A 463 -17.83 19.21 -21.43
N GLN A 464 -16.72 19.91 -21.26
CA GLN A 464 -15.41 19.59 -21.83
C GLN A 464 -14.60 18.80 -20.81
N VAL A 465 -14.11 17.63 -21.21
CA VAL A 465 -13.36 16.72 -20.35
C VAL A 465 -11.93 16.59 -20.86
N LEU A 466 -10.96 16.84 -20.00
CA LEU A 466 -9.55 16.70 -20.29
C LEU A 466 -9.01 15.43 -19.64
N ILE A 467 -8.64 14.44 -20.45
CA ILE A 467 -7.92 13.24 -19.99
C ILE A 467 -6.43 13.46 -20.22
N THR A 468 -5.59 13.25 -19.20
CA THR A 468 -4.14 13.56 -19.28
C THR A 468 -3.25 12.38 -18.89
N PRO A 469 -1.95 12.41 -19.24
CA PRO A 469 -0.93 11.60 -18.56
C PRO A 469 -0.91 11.90 -17.04
N PRO A 470 -0.04 11.24 -16.23
CA PRO A 470 0.07 11.45 -14.78
C PRO A 470 0.33 12.90 -14.28
N ALA A 471 0.41 13.89 -15.16
CA ALA A 471 0.53 15.30 -14.81
C ALA A 471 -0.88 15.96 -14.64
N PRO A 472 -1.09 16.76 -13.58
CA PRO A 472 -0.11 17.27 -12.64
C PRO A 472 0.02 16.37 -11.40
N ARG A 473 1.26 15.99 -11.06
CA ARG A 473 1.57 15.33 -9.78
C ARG A 473 1.44 16.36 -8.67
N ASN A 474 0.46 16.25 -7.78
CA ASN A 474 0.26 17.23 -6.72
C ASN A 474 1.40 17.15 -5.68
N ILE A 475 2.06 18.28 -5.43
CA ILE A 475 3.14 18.46 -4.45
C ILE A 475 2.59 18.70 -3.04
N SER A 476 1.30 18.97 -2.88
CA SER A 476 0.73 19.40 -1.60
C SER A 476 0.60 18.30 -0.55
N ILE A 477 0.84 17.03 -0.90
CA ILE A 477 1.12 16.00 0.11
C ILE A 477 2.63 15.75 0.17
N ALA A 478 3.38 16.85 0.21
CA ALA A 478 4.69 16.85 0.82
C ALA A 478 4.47 16.47 2.29
N TRP A 479 4.60 15.18 2.59
CA TRP A 479 5.03 14.67 3.89
C TRP A 479 6.46 15.18 4.17
N THR A 480 6.62 16.51 4.17
CA THR A 480 7.85 17.17 4.55
C THR A 480 7.75 17.40 6.04
N THR A 481 8.26 16.43 6.78
CA THR A 481 8.67 16.63 8.16
C THR A 481 9.59 17.85 8.17
N ARG A 482 9.09 18.95 8.72
CA ARG A 482 9.91 20.14 9.00
C ARG A 482 10.68 19.90 10.31
N THR A 483 11.44 18.81 10.38
CA THR A 483 12.34 18.50 11.49
C THR A 483 13.78 18.69 11.02
N SER A 484 14.34 19.85 11.36
CA SER A 484 15.79 20.12 11.42
C SER A 484 16.64 19.50 10.29
N GLY A 485 16.60 20.07 9.10
CA GLY A 485 17.74 20.07 8.17
C GLY A 485 18.19 18.75 7.53
N GLN A 486 17.51 17.62 7.72
CA GLN A 486 17.81 16.37 7.01
C GLN A 486 16.55 15.76 6.40
N ARG A 487 16.51 15.70 5.05
CA ARG A 487 15.56 14.90 4.27
C ARG A 487 16.03 13.44 4.32
N THR A 488 15.20 12.53 4.83
CA THR A 488 15.40 11.08 4.69
C THR A 488 14.15 10.47 4.07
N THR A 489 14.29 9.80 2.93
CA THR A 489 13.25 9.00 2.29
C THR A 489 13.13 7.65 3.01
N SER A 490 11.90 7.23 3.35
CA SER A 490 11.63 5.92 3.95
C SER A 490 11.21 4.93 2.86
N PRO A 491 11.72 3.68 2.86
CA PRO A 491 11.38 2.67 1.85
C PRO A 491 9.94 2.14 1.93
N LEU A 492 9.16 2.52 2.95
CA LEU A 492 7.74 2.14 3.12
C LEU A 492 6.75 3.21 2.66
N GLN A 493 7.21 4.36 2.15
CA GLN A 493 6.31 5.28 1.49
C GLN A 493 5.86 4.58 0.20
N PRO A 494 4.56 4.25 -0.01
CA PRO A 494 4.10 4.01 -1.37
C PRO A 494 4.47 5.28 -2.09
N GLN A 495 5.47 5.22 -2.97
CA GLN A 495 6.20 6.36 -3.53
C GLN A 495 5.22 7.51 -3.67
N ALA A 496 5.17 8.39 -2.66
CA ALA A 496 4.51 9.66 -2.81
C ALA A 496 5.51 10.27 -3.77
N MET A 497 5.21 10.13 -5.06
CA MET A 497 6.05 10.49 -6.18
C MET A 497 6.24 11.98 -6.03
N ASN A 498 7.19 12.33 -5.18
CA ASN A 498 7.49 13.67 -4.82
C ASN A 498 8.10 14.20 -6.10
N LEU A 499 7.37 15.08 -6.79
CA LEU A 499 7.83 15.66 -8.04
C LEU A 499 9.29 16.11 -7.92
N GLN A 500 9.65 16.66 -6.76
CA GLN A 500 11.01 16.98 -6.37
C GLN A 500 12.01 15.82 -6.59
N GLY A 501 11.73 14.62 -6.07
CA GLY A 501 12.64 13.47 -6.18
C GLY A 501 12.81 12.96 -7.61
N GLU A 502 11.75 13.04 -8.43
CA GLU A 502 11.81 12.68 -9.85
C GLU A 502 12.55 13.73 -10.69
N LEU A 503 12.35 15.01 -10.39
CA LEU A 503 13.05 16.11 -11.06
C LEU A 503 14.53 16.18 -10.65
N ASP A 504 14.87 15.77 -9.43
CA ASP A 504 16.25 15.68 -8.93
C ASP A 504 17.08 14.60 -9.68
N GLU A 505 16.43 13.61 -10.29
CA GLU A 505 17.08 12.52 -11.03
C GLU A 505 17.40 12.87 -12.51
N SER A 506 16.75 13.89 -13.09
CA SER A 506 16.97 14.29 -14.50
C SER A 506 16.50 15.72 -14.80
N THR A 507 17.43 16.58 -15.23
CA THR A 507 17.14 17.95 -15.69
C THR A 507 16.29 18.01 -16.96
N ALA A 508 16.44 17.04 -17.88
CA ALA A 508 15.61 16.96 -19.08
C ALA A 508 14.13 16.66 -18.75
N MET A 509 13.88 15.92 -17.66
CA MET A 509 12.52 15.67 -17.18
C MET A 509 11.87 16.93 -16.59
N ALA A 510 12.64 17.87 -16.05
CA ALA A 510 12.11 19.15 -15.55
C ALA A 510 11.60 20.06 -16.67
N GLU A 511 12.34 20.16 -17.79
CA GLU A 511 11.94 20.95 -18.96
C GLU A 511 10.68 20.36 -19.64
N ASP A 512 10.67 19.05 -19.88
CA ASP A 512 9.52 18.34 -20.47
C ASP A 512 8.28 18.43 -19.58
N TYR A 513 8.47 18.35 -18.27
CA TYR A 513 7.40 18.52 -17.28
C TYR A 513 6.87 19.96 -17.26
N LEU A 514 7.74 20.96 -17.28
CA LEU A 514 7.37 22.38 -17.33
C LEU A 514 6.57 22.67 -18.60
N ALA A 515 7.05 22.26 -19.77
CA ALA A 515 6.35 22.44 -21.04
C ALA A 515 5.00 21.71 -21.06
N THR A 516 4.91 20.52 -20.43
CA THR A 516 3.64 19.81 -20.24
C THR A 516 2.67 20.62 -19.38
N VAL A 517 3.11 21.10 -18.22
CA VAL A 517 2.31 21.91 -17.29
C VAL A 517 1.86 23.22 -17.91
N GLU A 518 2.72 23.92 -18.66
CA GLU A 518 2.37 25.15 -19.36
C GLU A 518 1.30 24.93 -20.42
N ARG A 519 1.44 23.87 -21.22
CA ARG A 519 0.47 23.53 -22.27
C ARG A 519 -0.89 23.17 -21.68
N LEU A 520 -0.90 22.32 -20.65
CA LEU A 520 -2.12 22.00 -19.89
C LEU A 520 -2.72 23.26 -19.24
N GLY A 521 -1.87 24.16 -18.74
CA GLY A 521 -2.14 25.51 -18.21
C GLY A 521 -3.04 26.38 -19.07
N SER A 522 -3.03 26.17 -20.38
CA SER A 522 -3.81 26.97 -21.34
C SER A 522 -5.20 26.40 -21.64
N ILE A 523 -5.49 25.17 -21.23
CA ILE A 523 -6.71 24.45 -21.59
C ILE A 523 -7.81 24.74 -20.56
N ARG A 524 -9.01 25.12 -21.00
CA ARG A 524 -10.18 25.21 -20.13
C ARG A 524 -11.03 23.95 -20.29
N ALA A 525 -11.14 23.17 -19.22
CA ALA A 525 -11.97 21.98 -19.16
C ALA A 525 -12.86 22.04 -17.90
N ASP A 526 -14.07 21.50 -18.01
CA ASP A 526 -15.02 21.39 -16.90
C ASP A 526 -14.68 20.20 -16.00
N ILE A 527 -14.00 19.19 -16.54
CA ILE A 527 -13.55 17.98 -15.84
C ILE A 527 -12.11 17.68 -16.27
N TRP A 528 -11.23 17.39 -15.31
CA TRP A 528 -9.88 16.88 -15.57
C TRP A 528 -9.77 15.47 -15.01
N LEU A 529 -9.40 14.49 -15.84
CA LEU A 529 -9.18 13.09 -15.50
C LEU A 529 -7.71 12.65 -15.77
N PRO A 530 -6.83 12.53 -14.77
CA PRO A 530 -5.45 12.10 -14.96
C PRO A 530 -5.33 10.57 -15.09
N ALA A 531 -4.30 10.10 -15.79
CA ALA A 531 -4.01 8.66 -15.92
C ALA A 531 -3.66 8.00 -14.57
N ARG A 532 -3.13 8.77 -13.61
CA ARG A 532 -2.87 8.32 -12.24
C ARG A 532 -3.59 9.25 -11.26
N PRO A 533 -4.81 8.92 -10.83
CA PRO A 533 -5.48 9.58 -9.73
C PRO A 533 -4.64 9.45 -8.47
N PHE A 534 -4.66 10.45 -7.62
CA PHE A 534 -3.98 10.41 -6.32
C PHE A 534 -4.90 10.99 -5.27
N SER A 535 -5.21 10.25 -4.21
CA SER A 535 -6.02 10.78 -3.10
C SER A 535 -7.37 11.36 -3.55
N GLY A 536 -8.15 10.62 -4.34
CA GLY A 536 -9.47 11.10 -4.77
C GLY A 536 -9.41 12.08 -5.94
N GLN A 537 -8.20 12.41 -6.42
CA GLN A 537 -8.01 13.35 -7.52
C GLN A 537 -8.51 12.72 -8.81
N ASN A 538 -9.77 13.01 -9.14
CA ASN A 538 -10.02 13.79 -10.33
C ASN A 538 -11.33 14.59 -10.24
N ALA A 539 -11.49 15.50 -11.21
CA ALA A 539 -12.64 16.35 -11.49
C ALA A 539 -13.12 17.31 -10.36
N ASN A 540 -12.90 18.61 -10.63
CA ASN A 540 -13.06 19.79 -9.78
C ASN A 540 -12.00 19.99 -8.67
N LEU A 541 -10.78 20.30 -9.11
CA LEU A 541 -9.85 21.12 -8.34
C LEU A 541 -10.40 22.57 -8.26
N TYR A 542 -11.44 22.74 -7.44
CA TYR A 542 -12.23 23.91 -7.00
C TYR A 542 -12.01 25.22 -7.77
N ASP A 543 -13.07 25.82 -8.32
CA ASP A 543 -13.13 27.26 -8.71
C ASP A 543 -11.83 27.86 -9.31
N ASP A 544 -11.27 27.27 -10.37
CA ASP A 544 -10.01 27.68 -11.03
C ASP A 544 -8.66 27.38 -10.31
N ASP A 545 -8.63 26.62 -9.19
CA ASP A 545 -7.40 26.32 -8.42
C ASP A 545 -6.47 25.29 -9.11
N TRP A 546 -6.88 24.67 -10.22
CA TRP A 546 -5.94 23.91 -11.05
C TRP A 546 -4.81 24.79 -11.57
N GLN A 547 -5.08 26.08 -11.82
CA GLN A 547 -4.05 27.07 -12.12
C GLN A 547 -3.06 27.19 -10.97
N ARG A 548 -3.54 27.12 -9.72
CA ARG A 548 -2.68 27.15 -8.53
C ARG A 548 -1.84 25.89 -8.38
N ILE A 549 -2.38 24.71 -8.70
CA ILE A 549 -1.60 23.46 -8.70
C ILE A 549 -0.57 23.47 -9.81
N LEU A 550 -0.97 23.86 -11.03
CA LEU A 550 -0.02 24.02 -12.13
C LEU A 550 1.02 25.09 -11.83
N GLU A 551 0.65 26.18 -11.18
CA GLU A 551 1.57 27.23 -10.72
C GLU A 551 2.51 26.73 -9.62
N SER A 552 2.01 25.92 -8.68
CA SER A 552 2.84 25.27 -7.66
C SER A 552 3.83 24.30 -8.29
N ASN A 553 3.36 23.49 -9.24
CA ASN A 553 4.15 22.52 -9.97
C ASN A 553 5.17 23.20 -10.88
N ARG A 554 4.78 24.29 -11.53
CA ARG A 554 5.64 25.19 -12.30
C ARG A 554 6.75 25.74 -11.43
N LYS A 555 6.42 26.34 -10.27
CA LYS A 555 7.42 26.89 -9.34
C LYS A 555 8.45 25.87 -8.88
N VAL A 556 8.03 24.63 -8.68
CA VAL A 556 8.97 23.55 -8.33
C VAL A 556 9.79 23.14 -9.55
N ALA A 557 9.19 22.98 -10.73
CA ALA A 557 9.93 22.69 -11.95
C ALA A 557 10.96 23.79 -12.30
N GLU A 558 10.59 25.07 -12.17
CA GLU A 558 11.45 26.24 -12.37
C GLU A 558 12.65 26.26 -11.40
N GLN A 559 12.53 25.69 -10.20
CA GLN A 559 13.65 25.57 -9.26
C GLN A 559 14.68 24.50 -9.69
N HIS A 560 14.32 23.61 -10.61
CA HIS A 560 15.13 22.47 -11.08
C HIS A 560 15.51 22.57 -12.56
N ALA A 561 14.81 23.40 -13.33
CA ALA A 561 15.19 23.78 -14.68
C ALA A 561 16.45 24.68 -14.65
N PRO A 562 17.36 24.56 -15.64
CA PRO A 562 18.66 25.23 -15.65
C PRO A 562 18.66 26.76 -15.74
#